data_AF-A0A1X2G8K7-F1
#
_entry.id   AF-A0A1X2G8K7-F1
#
_cell.length_a   1.000
_cell.length_b   1.000
_cell.length_c   1.000
_cell.angle_alpha   90.00
_cell.angle_beta   90.00
_cell.angle_gamma   90.00
#
_symmetry.space_group_name_H-M   'P 1'
#
loop_
_entity.id
_entity.type
_entity.pdbx_description
1 polymer ?
#
loop_
_entity_poly.entity_id
_entity_poly.type
_entity_poly.pdbx_seq_one_letter_code
_entity_poly.pdbx_strand_id
1 'polypeptide(L)'
;MMGLASFPIVSQRWKRAALVHATYEDYPRLHDYMTPEVFQVRLDTIKEVIRTSYPQVWIDSYLFFSAIFLVIFAAVLSISLQTTSQDKSQLWYPLLILIGPAIIAFWTSRRRSRYYVKYMKFQEKLQKLLKELTMLDSTLLHIKWHERRPREDDSPAELHLPLPISQYAIPLVIDVIQVNPEDIARLTTDSDNIALPSYNAAIEDIVLDVGVVDPQQRHPNDEHDLGTPSSSFSYPLPPVYDGHGVELTLVNPPQYRQ
;
A
#
# COMPACT_ATOMS: atom_id res chain seq x y z
N MET A 1 9.69 7.93 -20.03
CA MET A 1 8.61 6.97 -20.37
C MET A 1 7.30 7.72 -20.39
N MET A 2 6.48 7.55 -21.42
CA MET A 2 5.22 8.28 -21.59
C MET A 2 4.07 7.46 -20.99
N GLY A 3 3.33 8.04 -20.05
CA GLY A 3 2.11 7.46 -19.49
C GLY A 3 0.96 7.51 -20.50
N LEU A 4 0.35 6.36 -20.75
CA LEU A 4 -0.78 6.17 -21.67
C LEU A 4 -2.11 6.30 -20.92
N ALA A 5 -2.23 5.64 -19.77
CA ALA A 5 -3.41 5.68 -18.92
C ALA A 5 -3.06 5.31 -17.47
N SER A 6 -3.89 5.77 -16.54
CA SER A 6 -3.79 5.46 -15.10
C SER A 6 -5.15 5.04 -14.57
N PHE A 7 -5.17 3.97 -13.77
CA PHE A 7 -6.36 3.38 -13.18
C PHE A 7 -6.18 3.26 -11.67
N PRO A 8 -6.72 4.21 -10.88
CA PRO A 8 -6.62 4.13 -9.44
C PRO A 8 -7.55 3.03 -8.89
N ILE A 9 -7.03 2.26 -7.94
CA ILE A 9 -7.85 1.42 -7.08
C ILE A 9 -8.35 2.33 -5.96
N VAL A 10 -9.67 2.45 -5.80
CA VAL A 10 -10.27 3.24 -4.73
C VAL A 10 -10.86 2.33 -3.67
N SER A 11 -10.64 2.69 -2.41
CA SER A 11 -11.25 2.07 -1.24
C SER A 11 -12.11 3.10 -0.52
N GLN A 12 -13.33 2.71 -0.16
CA GLN A 12 -14.24 3.52 0.64
C GLN A 12 -14.54 2.82 1.97
N ARG A 13 -14.88 3.60 2.99
CA ARG A 13 -15.22 3.06 4.32
C ARG A 13 -16.42 2.10 4.29
N TRP A 14 -17.39 2.32 3.40
CA TRP A 14 -18.67 1.62 3.41
C TRP A 14 -18.96 0.83 2.13
N LYS A 15 -18.05 0.85 1.17
CA LYS A 15 -18.22 0.15 -0.11
C LYS A 15 -17.02 -0.74 -0.37
N ARG A 16 -17.21 -1.66 -1.31
CA ARG A 16 -16.12 -2.51 -1.78
C ARG A 16 -15.09 -1.67 -2.53
N ALA A 17 -13.83 -2.08 -2.44
CA ALA A 17 -12.80 -1.49 -3.30
C ALA A 17 -13.13 -1.73 -4.78
N ALA A 18 -12.86 -0.74 -5.61
CA ALA A 18 -13.17 -0.76 -7.03
C ALA A 18 -12.02 -0.14 -7.82
N LEU A 19 -11.85 -0.61 -9.05
CA LEU A 19 -10.98 0.06 -10.03
C LEU A 19 -11.80 1.19 -10.67
N VAL A 20 -11.34 2.42 -10.55
CA VAL A 20 -11.96 3.56 -11.25
C VAL A 20 -11.27 3.70 -12.60
N HIS A 21 -12.08 3.84 -13.63
CA HIS A 21 -11.63 4.12 -14.98
C HIS A 21 -12.73 4.92 -15.70
N ALA A 22 -12.32 5.70 -16.68
CA ALA A 22 -13.23 6.40 -17.58
C ALA A 22 -13.63 5.50 -18.76
N THR A 23 -14.40 6.06 -19.70
CA THR A 23 -14.71 5.35 -20.95
C THR A 23 -13.44 5.25 -21.79
N TYR A 24 -13.38 4.28 -22.68
CA TYR A 24 -12.23 4.08 -23.58
C TYR A 24 -11.83 5.36 -24.33
N GLU A 25 -12.84 6.13 -24.78
CA GLU A 25 -12.70 7.40 -25.50
C GLU A 25 -11.97 8.50 -24.72
N ASP A 26 -11.97 8.41 -23.38
CA ASP A 26 -11.31 9.38 -22.52
C ASP A 26 -9.78 9.17 -22.45
N TYR A 27 -9.27 8.09 -23.06
CA TYR A 27 -7.84 7.73 -23.09
C TYR A 27 -7.25 7.85 -24.51
N PRO A 28 -7.11 9.08 -25.07
CA PRO A 28 -6.70 9.31 -26.46
C PRO A 28 -5.39 8.60 -26.83
N ARG A 29 -4.44 8.54 -25.89
CA ARG A 29 -3.13 7.92 -26.09
C ARG A 29 -3.16 6.40 -26.15
N LEU A 30 -4.20 5.77 -25.60
CA LEU A 30 -4.33 4.31 -25.57
C LEU A 30 -4.92 3.76 -26.88
N HIS A 31 -5.64 4.59 -27.65
CA HIS A 31 -6.27 4.22 -28.92
C HIS A 31 -5.30 3.70 -29.96
N ASP A 32 -4.08 4.22 -29.98
CA ASP A 32 -3.06 3.83 -30.96
C ASP A 32 -2.50 2.43 -30.68
N TYR A 33 -2.71 1.91 -29.48
CA TYR A 33 -2.07 0.67 -29.03
C TYR A 33 -3.05 -0.45 -28.68
N MET A 34 -4.33 -0.17 -28.45
CA MET A 34 -5.28 -1.20 -28.01
C MET A 34 -6.61 -1.06 -28.75
N THR A 35 -7.41 -2.13 -28.82
CA THR A 35 -8.80 -2.04 -29.26
C THR A 35 -9.71 -1.92 -28.04
N PRO A 36 -10.93 -1.34 -28.18
CA PRO A 36 -11.86 -1.25 -27.06
C PRO A 36 -12.21 -2.62 -26.45
N GLU A 37 -12.25 -3.71 -27.24
CA GLU A 37 -12.57 -5.02 -26.69
C GLU A 37 -11.43 -5.54 -25.80
N VAL A 38 -10.18 -5.41 -26.25
CA VAL A 38 -9.01 -5.84 -25.47
C VAL A 38 -8.93 -5.02 -24.18
N PHE A 39 -9.15 -3.71 -24.26
CA PHE A 39 -9.18 -2.82 -23.10
C PHE A 39 -10.17 -3.28 -22.03
N GLN A 40 -11.42 -3.56 -22.43
CA GLN A 40 -12.45 -4.02 -21.49
C GLN A 40 -12.10 -5.37 -20.87
N VAL A 41 -11.63 -6.33 -21.67
CA VAL A 41 -11.21 -7.66 -21.17
C VAL A 41 -10.09 -7.53 -20.14
N ARG A 42 -9.09 -6.68 -20.40
CA ARG A 42 -7.97 -6.42 -19.47
C ARG A 42 -8.46 -5.80 -18.16
N LEU A 43 -9.30 -4.77 -18.24
CA LEU A 43 -9.86 -4.12 -17.07
C LEU A 43 -10.77 -5.06 -16.26
N ASP A 44 -11.60 -5.87 -16.90
CA ASP A 44 -12.49 -6.80 -16.20
C ASP A 44 -11.71 -7.90 -15.49
N THR A 45 -10.61 -8.37 -16.10
CA THR A 45 -9.68 -9.31 -15.45
C THR A 45 -9.07 -8.70 -14.20
N ILE A 46 -8.63 -7.45 -14.25
CA ILE A 46 -8.09 -6.71 -13.10
C ILE A 46 -9.17 -6.50 -12.03
N LYS A 47 -10.37 -6.07 -12.42
CA LYS A 47 -11.51 -5.85 -11.51
C LYS A 47 -11.88 -7.12 -10.76
N GLU A 48 -11.88 -8.28 -11.43
CA GLU A 48 -12.21 -9.54 -10.78
C GLU A 48 -11.18 -9.92 -9.70
N VAL A 49 -9.89 -9.70 -9.95
CA VAL A 49 -8.85 -9.91 -8.94
C VAL A 49 -8.99 -8.94 -7.76
N ILE A 50 -9.28 -7.67 -8.02
CA ILE A 50 -9.55 -6.68 -6.96
C ILE A 50 -10.75 -7.11 -6.13
N ARG A 51 -11.84 -7.52 -6.78
CA ARG A 51 -13.08 -7.93 -6.09
C ARG A 51 -12.87 -9.16 -5.20
N THR A 52 -12.10 -10.13 -5.66
CA THR A 52 -11.90 -11.42 -4.96
C THR A 52 -10.81 -11.37 -3.90
N SER A 53 -9.74 -10.60 -4.14
CA SER A 53 -8.53 -10.67 -3.31
C SER A 53 -8.28 -9.42 -2.46
N TYR A 54 -8.84 -8.25 -2.80
CA TYR A 54 -8.60 -7.02 -2.03
C TYR A 54 -9.21 -7.11 -0.62
N PRO A 55 -8.46 -6.76 0.45
CA PRO A 55 -8.97 -6.77 1.81
C PRO A 55 -10.04 -5.70 2.01
N GLN A 56 -11.29 -6.14 2.20
CA GLN A 56 -12.44 -5.26 2.30
C GLN A 56 -12.53 -4.60 3.68
N VAL A 57 -12.42 -3.26 3.73
CA VAL A 57 -12.44 -2.47 4.98
C VAL A 57 -13.85 -2.33 5.57
N TRP A 58 -14.89 -2.37 4.75
CA TRP A 58 -16.27 -2.11 5.19
C TRP A 58 -16.80 -3.12 6.20
N ILE A 59 -16.39 -4.40 6.10
CA ILE A 59 -16.78 -5.45 7.06
C ILE A 59 -16.37 -5.04 8.48
N ASP A 60 -15.19 -4.42 8.60
CA ASP A 60 -14.67 -3.98 9.89
C ASP A 60 -15.42 -2.78 10.44
N SER A 61 -15.84 -1.85 9.57
CA SER A 61 -16.67 -0.72 9.97
C SER A 61 -17.99 -1.22 10.55
N TYR A 62 -18.67 -2.19 9.92
CA TYR A 62 -19.90 -2.76 10.47
C TYR A 62 -19.69 -3.44 11.83
N LEU A 63 -18.60 -4.18 12.01
CA LEU A 63 -18.29 -4.82 13.29
C LEU A 63 -17.96 -3.81 14.40
N PHE A 64 -17.32 -2.69 14.06
CA PHE A 64 -17.10 -1.61 15.01
C PHE A 64 -18.41 -0.94 15.43
N PHE A 65 -19.28 -0.63 14.46
CA PHE A 65 -20.60 -0.04 14.76
C PHE A 65 -21.50 -1.00 15.53
N SER A 66 -21.47 -2.30 15.24
CA SER A 66 -22.23 -3.28 16.02
C SER A 66 -21.73 -3.40 17.46
N ALA A 67 -20.41 -3.32 17.68
CA ALA A 67 -19.84 -3.28 19.02
C ALA A 67 -20.28 -2.03 19.80
N ILE A 68 -20.24 -0.84 19.18
CA ILE A 68 -20.77 0.39 19.80
C ILE A 68 -22.25 0.25 20.14
N PHE A 69 -23.04 -0.30 19.22
CA PHE A 69 -24.46 -0.50 19.43
C PHE A 69 -24.72 -1.43 20.63
N LEU A 70 -23.95 -2.51 20.78
CA LEU A 70 -24.03 -3.41 21.93
C LEU A 70 -23.66 -2.71 23.25
N VAL A 71 -22.65 -1.83 23.25
CA VAL A 71 -22.28 -1.05 24.45
C VAL A 71 -23.39 -0.08 24.83
N ILE A 72 -23.97 0.64 23.87
CA ILE A 72 -25.11 1.53 24.12
C ILE A 72 -26.30 0.74 24.64
N PHE A 73 -26.62 -0.41 24.03
CA PHE A 73 -27.71 -1.26 24.45
C PHE A 73 -27.51 -1.80 25.88
N ALA A 74 -26.30 -2.23 26.23
CA ALA A 74 -25.93 -2.65 27.57
C ALA A 74 -26.08 -1.49 28.59
N ALA A 75 -25.69 -0.27 28.22
CA ALA A 75 -25.85 0.91 29.07
C ALA A 75 -27.34 1.25 29.31
N VAL A 76 -28.17 1.23 28.26
CA VAL A 76 -29.61 1.46 28.37
C VAL A 76 -30.29 0.40 29.24
N LEU A 77 -29.93 -0.88 29.07
CA LEU A 77 -30.42 -1.96 29.93
C LEU A 77 -29.97 -1.78 31.38
N SER A 78 -28.71 -1.38 31.60
CA SER A 78 -28.19 -1.12 32.94
C SER A 78 -28.98 -0.02 33.66
N ILE A 79 -29.35 1.06 32.96
CA ILE A 79 -30.16 2.15 33.52
C ILE A 79 -31.60 1.68 33.79
N SER A 80 -32.21 0.98 32.82
CA SER A 80 -33.60 0.50 32.93
C SER A 80 -33.78 -0.52 34.07
N LEU A 81 -32.76 -1.34 34.32
CA LEU A 81 -32.73 -2.26 35.46
C LEU A 81 -32.51 -1.51 36.77
N GLN A 82 -31.65 -0.50 36.81
CA GLN A 82 -31.46 0.36 37.99
C GLN A 82 -32.74 1.05 38.45
N THR A 83 -33.60 1.46 37.52
CA THR A 83 -34.89 2.10 37.86
C THR A 83 -35.95 1.11 38.36
N THR A 84 -35.76 -0.19 38.10
CA THR A 84 -36.76 -1.24 38.36
C THR A 84 -36.39 -2.16 39.52
N SER A 85 -35.09 -2.27 39.86
CA SER A 85 -34.59 -3.31 40.76
C SER A 85 -34.17 -2.77 42.13
N GLN A 86 -34.96 -3.12 43.14
CA GLN A 86 -34.73 -2.89 44.58
C GLN A 86 -33.66 -3.83 45.18
N ASP A 87 -33.03 -4.69 44.38
CA ASP A 87 -32.10 -5.73 44.84
C ASP A 87 -30.64 -5.45 44.45
N LYS A 88 -29.81 -5.25 45.48
CA LYS A 88 -28.34 -5.03 45.43
C LYS A 88 -27.52 -6.22 44.87
N SER A 89 -28.13 -7.29 44.41
CA SER A 89 -27.44 -8.53 44.00
C SER A 89 -26.89 -8.52 42.57
N GLN A 90 -27.22 -7.52 41.75
CA GLN A 90 -26.83 -7.42 40.33
C GLN A 90 -25.51 -6.65 40.10
N LEU A 91 -24.44 -6.98 40.83
CA LEU A 91 -23.10 -6.38 40.68
C LEU A 91 -22.34 -6.81 39.40
N TRP A 92 -22.91 -7.70 38.58
CA TRP A 92 -22.23 -8.26 37.39
C TRP A 92 -22.42 -7.43 36.09
N TYR A 93 -23.38 -6.51 36.05
CA TYR A 93 -23.65 -5.67 34.88
C TYR A 93 -22.54 -4.65 34.53
N PRO A 94 -21.88 -3.99 35.50
CA PRO A 94 -20.72 -3.14 35.21
C PRO A 94 -19.55 -3.92 34.58
N LEU A 95 -19.42 -5.21 34.92
CA LEU A 95 -18.41 -6.10 34.35
C LEU A 95 -18.69 -6.38 32.86
N LEU A 96 -19.96 -6.55 32.48
CA LEU A 96 -20.38 -6.68 31.08
C LEU A 96 -20.09 -5.44 30.25
N ILE A 97 -20.23 -4.24 30.83
CA ILE A 97 -19.85 -2.98 30.18
C ILE A 97 -18.33 -2.92 29.91
N LEU A 98 -17.51 -3.49 30.79
CA LEU A 98 -16.05 -3.52 30.64
C LEU A 98 -15.58 -4.48 29.53
N ILE A 99 -16.37 -5.49 29.20
CA ILE A 99 -16.05 -6.47 28.15
C ILE A 99 -16.05 -5.82 26.76
N GLY A 100 -16.91 -4.83 26.51
CA GLY A 100 -17.00 -4.14 25.21
C GLY A 100 -15.66 -3.52 24.75
N PRO A 101 -15.08 -2.60 25.54
CA PRO A 101 -13.77 -2.02 25.25
C PRO A 101 -12.64 -3.05 25.13
N ALA A 102 -12.66 -4.11 25.94
CA ALA A 102 -11.66 -5.19 25.90
C ALA A 102 -11.75 -5.99 24.59
N ILE A 103 -12.96 -6.34 24.13
CA ILE A 103 -13.19 -6.99 22.84
C ILE A 103 -12.73 -6.07 21.71
N ILE A 104 -13.04 -4.78 21.75
CA ILE A 104 -12.63 -3.81 20.72
C ILE A 104 -11.09 -3.72 20.67
N ALA A 105 -10.41 -3.61 21.81
CA ALA A 105 -8.95 -3.53 21.88
C ALA A 105 -8.28 -4.82 21.35
N PHE A 106 -8.76 -5.99 21.77
CA PHE A 106 -8.26 -7.27 21.28
C PHE A 106 -8.48 -7.44 19.77
N TRP A 107 -9.66 -7.06 19.29
CA TRP A 107 -10.04 -7.23 17.88
C TRP A 107 -9.28 -6.27 16.97
N THR A 108 -9.09 -5.01 17.38
CA THR A 108 -8.30 -4.02 16.63
C THR A 108 -6.81 -4.39 16.53
N SER A 109 -6.22 -4.95 17.59
CA SER A 109 -4.82 -5.42 17.57
C SER A 109 -4.64 -6.59 16.59
N ARG A 110 -5.47 -7.63 16.68
CA ARG A 110 -5.39 -8.80 15.78
C ARG A 110 -5.77 -8.47 14.33
N ARG A 111 -6.53 -7.40 14.12
CA ARG A 111 -6.96 -6.90 12.81
C ARG A 111 -5.81 -6.35 11.98
N ARG A 112 -4.95 -5.48 12.53
CA ARG A 112 -3.86 -4.83 11.77
C ARG A 112 -2.94 -5.86 11.11
N SER A 113 -2.53 -6.87 11.88
CA SER A 113 -1.71 -7.98 11.38
C SER A 113 -2.38 -8.77 10.26
N ARG A 114 -3.66 -9.16 10.42
CA ARG A 114 -4.39 -9.93 9.40
C ARG A 114 -4.65 -9.13 8.12
N TYR A 115 -4.95 -7.84 8.26
CA TYR A 115 -5.16 -6.95 7.13
C TYR A 115 -3.90 -6.86 6.28
N TYR A 116 -2.75 -6.61 6.92
CA TYR A 116 -1.46 -6.50 6.24
C TYR A 116 -1.10 -7.78 5.47
N VAL A 117 -1.25 -8.96 6.09
CA VAL A 117 -0.98 -10.24 5.41
C VAL A 117 -1.91 -10.45 4.20
N LYS A 118 -3.19 -10.08 4.30
CA LYS A 118 -4.11 -10.17 3.17
C LYS A 118 -3.77 -9.17 2.06
N TYR A 119 -3.37 -7.96 2.45
CA TYR A 119 -2.95 -6.92 1.52
C TYR A 119 -1.70 -7.34 0.75
N MET A 120 -0.68 -7.88 1.42
CA MET A 120 0.53 -8.39 0.78
C MET A 120 0.22 -9.51 -0.22
N LYS A 121 -0.63 -10.48 0.16
CA LYS A 121 -1.10 -11.52 -0.77
C LYS A 121 -1.88 -10.97 -1.95
N PHE A 122 -2.64 -9.90 -1.75
CA PHE A 122 -3.33 -9.21 -2.84
C PHE A 122 -2.31 -8.56 -3.78
N GLN A 123 -1.32 -7.86 -3.24
CA GLN A 123 -0.28 -7.19 -4.01
C GLN A 123 0.52 -8.20 -4.85
N GLU A 124 0.95 -9.32 -4.27
CA GLU A 124 1.63 -10.40 -4.99
C GLU A 124 0.78 -10.94 -6.16
N LYS A 125 -0.51 -11.15 -5.94
CA LYS A 125 -1.45 -11.61 -7.00
C LYS A 125 -1.64 -10.56 -8.09
N LEU A 126 -1.79 -9.29 -7.71
CA LEU A 126 -1.96 -8.20 -8.64
C LEU A 126 -0.70 -8.04 -9.48
N GLN A 127 0.48 -8.03 -8.86
CA GLN A 127 1.76 -7.95 -9.56
C GLN A 127 1.96 -9.11 -10.53
N LYS A 128 1.61 -10.35 -10.12
CA LYS A 128 1.64 -11.50 -11.02
C LYS A 128 0.73 -11.33 -12.23
N LEU A 129 -0.51 -10.88 -12.01
CA LEU A 129 -1.46 -10.61 -13.10
C LEU A 129 -0.94 -9.50 -14.03
N LEU A 130 -0.47 -8.38 -13.49
CA LEU A 130 0.05 -7.28 -14.30
C LEU A 130 1.30 -7.69 -15.10
N LYS A 131 2.12 -8.60 -14.56
CA LYS A 131 3.23 -9.21 -15.28
C LYS A 131 2.74 -10.08 -16.43
N GLU A 132 1.73 -10.92 -16.20
CA GLU A 132 1.10 -11.73 -17.25
C GLU A 132 0.49 -10.86 -18.35
N LEU A 133 -0.22 -9.78 -17.99
CA LEU A 133 -0.75 -8.80 -18.95
C LEU A 133 0.37 -8.09 -19.72
N THR A 134 1.43 -7.69 -19.03
CA THR A 134 2.61 -7.09 -19.66
C THR A 134 3.29 -8.05 -20.62
N MET A 135 3.39 -9.35 -20.31
CA MET A 135 3.97 -10.32 -21.24
C MET A 135 3.14 -10.45 -22.52
N LEU A 136 1.81 -10.46 -22.39
CA LEU A 136 0.90 -10.51 -23.54
C LEU A 136 0.95 -9.23 -24.38
N ASP A 137 0.94 -8.06 -23.72
CA ASP A 137 0.78 -6.77 -24.41
C ASP A 137 2.12 -6.14 -24.82
N SER A 138 3.24 -6.50 -24.19
CA SER A 138 4.56 -5.94 -24.55
C SER A 138 5.03 -6.37 -25.93
N THR A 139 4.74 -7.62 -26.34
CA THR A 139 5.23 -8.18 -27.60
C THR A 139 4.54 -7.58 -28.83
N LEU A 140 3.24 -7.30 -28.74
CA LEU A 140 2.42 -6.81 -29.85
C LEU A 140 2.12 -5.31 -29.77
N LEU A 141 1.95 -4.77 -28.56
CA LEU A 141 1.45 -3.42 -28.35
C LEU A 141 2.53 -2.49 -27.76
N HIS A 142 3.68 -3.02 -27.35
CA HIS A 142 4.76 -2.27 -26.70
C HIS A 142 4.30 -1.51 -25.45
N ILE A 143 3.33 -2.10 -24.73
CA ILE A 143 2.76 -1.55 -23.50
C ILE A 143 3.27 -2.35 -22.30
N LYS A 144 3.51 -1.65 -21.18
CA LYS A 144 3.72 -2.27 -19.86
C LYS A 144 2.69 -1.80 -18.86
N TRP A 145 2.13 -2.78 -18.16
CA TRP A 145 1.28 -2.58 -17.00
C TRP A 145 2.14 -2.62 -15.75
N HIS A 146 2.03 -1.61 -14.89
CA HIS A 146 2.72 -1.61 -13.62
C HIS A 146 1.87 -1.00 -12.53
N GLU A 147 2.04 -1.49 -11.31
CA GLU A 147 1.46 -0.85 -10.14
C GLU A 147 2.43 0.20 -9.58
N ARG A 148 1.86 1.26 -9.03
CA ARG A 148 2.59 2.25 -8.24
C ARG A 148 1.73 2.74 -7.08
N ARG A 149 2.39 3.40 -6.12
CA ARG A 149 1.70 4.18 -5.10
C ARG A 149 1.18 5.50 -5.71
N PRO A 150 0.07 6.06 -5.18
CA PRO A 150 -0.34 7.41 -5.54
C PRO A 150 0.80 8.38 -5.23
N ARG A 151 0.98 9.38 -6.09
CA ARG A 151 1.98 10.42 -5.95
C ARG A 151 1.31 11.75 -5.62
N GLU A 152 2.07 12.71 -5.13
CA GLU A 152 1.55 14.05 -4.79
C GLU A 152 1.13 14.85 -6.03
N ASP A 153 1.71 14.55 -7.19
CA ASP A 153 1.39 15.16 -8.49
C ASP A 153 0.14 14.56 -9.15
N ASP A 154 -0.42 13.48 -8.61
CA ASP A 154 -1.61 12.85 -9.17
C ASP A 154 -2.83 13.77 -9.09
N SER A 155 -3.28 14.27 -10.23
CA SER A 155 -4.48 15.09 -10.29
C SER A 155 -5.75 14.22 -10.30
N PRO A 156 -6.84 14.64 -9.63
CA PRO A 156 -8.11 13.92 -9.67
C PRO A 156 -8.69 13.76 -11.07
N ALA A 157 -8.37 14.69 -11.97
CA ALA A 157 -8.79 14.66 -13.37
C ALA A 157 -8.08 13.56 -14.16
N GLU A 158 -6.76 13.42 -13.97
CA GLU A 158 -5.95 12.36 -14.59
C GLU A 158 -6.33 10.96 -14.10
N LEU A 159 -6.65 10.86 -12.82
CA LEU A 159 -7.12 9.61 -12.21
C LEU A 159 -8.61 9.34 -12.44
N HIS A 160 -9.31 10.22 -13.17
CA HIS A 160 -10.75 10.14 -13.45
C HIS A 160 -11.61 9.86 -12.20
N LEU A 161 -11.22 10.45 -11.06
CA LEU A 161 -11.87 10.18 -9.79
C LEU A 161 -13.22 10.91 -9.70
N PRO A 162 -14.31 10.22 -9.34
CA PRO A 162 -15.57 10.88 -9.07
C PRO A 162 -15.46 11.77 -7.82
N LEU A 163 -15.82 13.05 -7.92
CA LEU A 163 -15.87 13.95 -6.77
C LEU A 163 -17.00 13.52 -5.80
N PRO A 164 -16.86 13.76 -4.47
CA PRO A 164 -15.75 14.42 -3.78
C PRO A 164 -14.61 13.46 -3.35
N ILE A 165 -13.37 13.84 -3.64
CA ILE A 165 -12.15 13.02 -3.44
C ILE A 165 -11.93 12.63 -1.97
N SER A 166 -12.39 13.46 -1.02
CA SER A 166 -12.23 13.23 0.43
C SER A 166 -12.86 11.94 0.95
N GLN A 167 -13.72 11.29 0.17
CA GLN A 167 -14.38 10.04 0.53
C GLN A 167 -13.61 8.79 0.10
N TYR A 168 -12.56 8.95 -0.70
CA TYR A 168 -11.82 7.85 -1.32
C TYR A 168 -10.42 7.78 -0.71
N ALA A 169 -10.01 6.57 -0.34
CA ALA A 169 -8.61 6.25 -0.10
C ALA A 169 -8.07 5.53 -1.33
N ILE A 170 -6.94 5.98 -1.87
CA ILE A 170 -6.31 5.39 -3.06
C ILE A 170 -5.09 4.59 -2.58
N PRO A 171 -5.21 3.28 -2.33
CA PRO A 171 -4.08 2.46 -1.91
C PRO A 171 -3.02 2.29 -3.02
N LEU A 172 -3.45 2.10 -4.27
CA LEU A 172 -2.58 1.85 -5.43
C LEU A 172 -3.17 2.47 -6.69
N VAL A 173 -2.30 2.73 -7.65
CA VAL A 173 -2.63 3.13 -9.02
C VAL A 173 -1.98 2.14 -9.98
N ILE A 174 -2.75 1.67 -10.96
CA ILE A 174 -2.24 0.83 -12.05
C ILE A 174 -2.00 1.74 -13.24
N ASP A 175 -0.75 1.83 -13.65
CA ASP A 175 -0.32 2.66 -14.78
C ASP A 175 0.01 1.81 -15.99
N VAL A 176 -0.34 2.36 -17.14
CA VAL A 176 -0.05 1.83 -18.45
C VAL A 176 0.95 2.76 -19.12
N ILE A 177 2.15 2.25 -19.40
CA ILE A 177 3.23 3.02 -20.00
C ILE A 177 3.65 2.41 -21.32
N GLN A 178 4.06 3.27 -22.25
CA GLN A 178 4.72 2.83 -23.47
C GLN A 178 6.16 2.44 -23.14
N VAL A 179 6.58 1.29 -23.68
CA VAL A 179 7.95 0.79 -23.56
C VAL A 179 8.63 0.87 -24.92
N ASN A 180 9.91 1.25 -24.93
CA ASN A 180 10.72 1.22 -26.14
C ASN A 180 10.97 -0.23 -26.56
N PRO A 181 10.98 -0.56 -27.87
CA PRO A 181 11.17 -1.92 -28.35
C PRO A 181 12.49 -2.56 -27.87
N GLU A 182 13.53 -1.75 -27.65
CA GLU A 182 14.84 -2.19 -27.14
C GLU A 182 14.79 -2.66 -25.67
N ASP A 183 13.90 -2.08 -24.86
CA ASP A 183 13.73 -2.42 -23.45
C ASP A 183 12.87 -3.68 -23.26
N ILE A 184 12.11 -4.09 -24.28
CA ILE A 184 11.21 -5.25 -24.23
C ILE A 184 12.00 -6.56 -24.14
N ALA A 185 13.12 -6.65 -24.86
CA ALA A 185 14.03 -7.80 -24.79
C ALA A 185 14.62 -7.98 -23.37
N ARG A 186 14.77 -6.88 -22.62
CA ARG A 186 15.18 -6.91 -21.22
C ARG A 186 14.01 -7.34 -20.34
N LEU A 187 12.81 -6.80 -20.52
CA LEU A 187 11.64 -7.14 -19.69
C LEU A 187 11.23 -8.63 -19.76
N THR A 188 11.45 -9.30 -20.88
CA THR A 188 11.18 -10.73 -21.04
C THR A 188 12.26 -11.61 -20.40
N THR A 189 13.50 -11.12 -20.37
CA THR A 189 14.66 -11.86 -19.82
C THR A 189 14.81 -11.64 -18.31
N ASP A 190 14.51 -10.44 -17.83
CA ASP A 190 14.73 -9.96 -16.46
C ASP A 190 13.56 -10.28 -15.51
N SER A 191 12.92 -11.43 -15.76
CA SER A 191 11.70 -11.86 -15.07
C SER A 191 11.86 -12.11 -13.57
N ASP A 192 13.05 -11.92 -13.00
CA ASP A 192 13.36 -12.08 -11.57
C ASP A 192 13.91 -10.83 -10.88
N ASN A 193 13.95 -9.66 -11.54
CA ASN A 193 14.47 -8.46 -10.88
C ASN A 193 13.45 -7.83 -9.92
N ILE A 194 13.53 -8.29 -8.66
CA ILE A 194 12.97 -7.65 -7.47
C ILE A 194 13.48 -6.21 -7.44
N ALA A 195 12.62 -5.25 -7.76
CA ALA A 195 12.92 -3.84 -7.55
C ALA A 195 13.19 -3.62 -6.06
N LEU A 196 14.47 -3.39 -5.72
CA LEU A 196 14.87 -3.04 -4.36
C LEU A 196 14.10 -1.76 -3.95
N PRO A 197 13.49 -1.73 -2.76
CA PRO A 197 12.80 -0.54 -2.30
C PRO A 197 13.77 0.64 -2.29
N SER A 198 13.33 1.79 -2.82
CA SER A 198 14.09 3.03 -2.75
C SER A 198 14.42 3.37 -1.30
N TYR A 199 15.62 3.90 -1.01
CA TYR A 199 16.05 4.25 0.35
C TYR A 199 15.02 5.11 1.10
N ASN A 200 14.32 6.01 0.42
CA ASN A 200 13.24 6.83 1.00
C ASN A 200 12.04 5.99 1.50
N ALA A 201 11.71 4.88 0.82
CA ALA A 201 10.64 3.97 1.23
C ALA A 201 10.99 3.16 2.48
N ALA A 202 12.29 2.97 2.77
CA ALA A 202 12.75 2.30 3.99
C ALA A 202 12.76 3.23 5.21
N ILE A 203 12.87 4.56 5.01
CA ILE A 203 12.89 5.54 6.10
C ILE A 203 11.47 5.84 6.61
N GLU A 204 10.47 5.86 5.71
CA GLU A 204 9.07 6.09 6.08
C GLU A 204 8.40 4.87 6.75
N ASP A 205 9.00 3.68 6.64
CA ASP A 205 8.55 2.46 7.34
C ASP A 205 9.07 2.41 8.81
N ILE A 206 9.90 3.40 9.22
CA ILE A 206 10.34 3.58 10.62
C ILE A 206 9.43 4.58 11.34
N VAL A 207 8.10 4.43 11.20
CA VAL A 207 7.16 5.07 12.10
C VAL A 207 6.05 4.08 12.42
N LEU A 208 6.35 3.12 13.31
CA LEU A 208 5.46 2.59 14.36
C LEU A 208 6.09 1.35 15.01
N ASP A 209 7.14 1.55 15.82
CA ASP A 209 7.36 0.67 16.98
C ASP A 209 8.08 1.43 18.10
N VAL A 210 7.33 2.30 18.79
CA VAL A 210 7.63 2.59 20.21
C VAL A 210 6.60 1.84 21.02
N GLY A 211 6.77 0.51 21.06
CA GLY A 211 6.26 -0.30 22.15
C GLY A 211 7.10 -0.02 23.39
N VAL A 212 6.45 0.29 24.50
CA VAL A 212 7.10 0.36 25.81
C VAL A 212 7.73 -1.00 26.10
N VAL A 213 9.06 -1.05 26.19
CA VAL A 213 9.79 -2.25 26.60
C VAL A 213 9.44 -2.50 28.07
N ASP A 214 8.72 -3.58 28.33
CA ASP A 214 8.38 -4.04 29.68
C ASP A 214 9.66 -4.51 30.39
N PRO A 215 10.12 -3.86 31.48
CA PRO A 215 11.42 -4.13 32.09
C PRO A 215 11.53 -5.47 32.83
N GLN A 216 10.49 -6.33 32.80
CA GLN A 216 10.49 -7.61 33.52
C GLN A 216 10.92 -8.84 32.70
N GLN A 217 11.21 -8.70 31.40
CA GLN A 217 11.82 -9.76 30.59
C GLN A 217 13.31 -9.48 30.32
N ARG A 218 14.12 -9.40 31.38
CA ARG A 218 15.58 -9.55 31.26
C ARG A 218 15.94 -11.03 31.36
N HIS A 219 16.57 -11.55 30.33
CA HIS A 219 17.29 -12.81 30.38
C HIS A 219 18.47 -12.69 31.37
N PRO A 220 18.74 -13.70 32.21
CA PRO A 220 19.69 -13.59 33.33
C PRO A 220 21.17 -13.76 32.94
N ASN A 221 21.58 -13.49 31.70
CA ASN A 221 22.96 -13.75 31.26
C ASN A 221 23.74 -12.55 30.69
N ASP A 222 23.19 -11.34 30.69
CA ASP A 222 23.92 -10.14 30.26
C ASP A 222 24.24 -9.22 31.46
N GLU A 223 25.09 -9.72 32.36
CA GLU A 223 25.78 -8.91 33.37
C GLU A 223 27.29 -9.04 33.18
N HIS A 224 27.87 -8.22 32.31
CA HIS A 224 29.24 -7.70 32.45
C HIS A 224 29.45 -6.57 31.42
N ASP A 225 29.11 -5.34 31.82
CA ASP A 225 30.08 -4.25 31.90
C ASP A 225 29.36 -2.96 32.31
N LEU A 226 29.68 -2.49 33.52
CA LEU A 226 29.37 -1.15 33.97
C LEU A 226 30.36 -0.17 33.33
N GLY A 227 29.85 0.71 32.48
CA GLY A 227 30.54 1.90 31.98
C GLY A 227 29.55 3.03 31.73
N THR A 228 29.78 4.16 32.40
CA THR A 228 29.05 5.45 32.38
C THR A 228 28.76 6.04 30.98
N PRO A 229 27.81 7.00 30.87
CA PRO A 229 27.28 7.46 29.59
C PRO A 229 28.19 8.52 28.94
N SER A 230 28.86 8.15 27.85
CA SER A 230 29.45 9.12 26.91
C SER A 230 29.78 8.47 25.57
N SER A 231 28.97 8.73 24.55
CA SER A 231 29.33 8.67 23.12
C SER A 231 28.18 9.30 22.33
N SER A 232 28.26 10.53 21.80
CA SER A 232 29.00 10.90 20.58
C SER A 232 29.16 9.71 19.62
N PHE A 233 28.12 9.45 18.83
CA PHE A 233 28.23 8.65 17.62
C PHE A 233 29.10 9.41 16.59
N SER A 234 30.40 9.13 16.60
CA SER A 234 31.29 9.45 15.49
C SER A 234 31.06 8.41 14.40
N TYR A 235 30.21 8.76 13.43
CA TYR A 235 30.19 8.05 12.15
C TYR A 235 31.47 8.39 11.38
N PRO A 236 32.16 7.43 10.77
CA PRO A 236 33.21 7.77 9.81
C PRO A 236 32.55 8.51 8.64
N LEU A 237 32.90 9.79 8.50
CA LEU A 237 32.54 10.59 7.33
C LEU A 237 33.05 9.88 6.06
N PRO A 238 32.29 9.90 4.96
CA PRO A 238 32.80 9.44 3.67
C PRO A 238 34.04 10.26 3.28
N PRO A 239 34.99 9.66 2.54
CA PRO A 239 36.17 10.38 2.08
C PRO A 239 35.76 11.62 1.29
N VAL A 240 36.38 12.75 1.63
CA VAL A 240 36.26 14.00 0.87
C VAL A 240 36.80 13.74 -0.53
N TYR A 241 35.94 13.89 -1.53
CA TYR A 241 36.37 13.90 -2.93
C TYR A 241 37.10 15.23 -3.17
N ASP A 242 38.43 15.21 -3.09
CA ASP A 242 39.25 16.31 -3.58
C ASP A 242 39.09 16.36 -5.11
N GLY A 243 38.40 17.41 -5.58
CA GLY A 243 38.21 17.72 -6.99
C GLY A 243 39.50 18.21 -7.67
N HIS A 244 40.58 17.44 -7.58
CA HIS A 244 41.81 17.68 -8.31
C HIS A 244 41.95 16.75 -9.52
N GLY A 245 41.60 17.32 -10.68
CA GLY A 245 42.30 17.09 -11.95
C GLY A 245 42.28 15.67 -12.52
N VAL A 246 41.16 15.27 -13.14
CA VAL A 246 41.24 14.40 -14.32
C VAL A 246 41.18 15.31 -15.53
N GLU A 247 42.36 15.70 -16.02
CA GLU A 247 42.52 16.27 -17.35
C GLU A 247 42.10 15.22 -18.36
N LEU A 248 40.90 15.39 -18.93
CA LEU A 248 40.42 14.59 -20.04
C LEU A 248 41.26 14.97 -21.26
N THR A 249 42.33 14.22 -21.50
CA THR A 249 43.08 14.27 -22.77
C THR A 249 42.12 13.94 -23.90
N LEU A 250 41.80 14.97 -24.68
CA LEU A 250 40.92 14.89 -25.84
C LEU A 250 41.63 14.08 -26.93
N VAL A 251 41.31 12.78 -27.02
CA VAL A 251 41.79 11.92 -28.10
C VAL A 251 41.11 12.35 -29.40
N ASN A 252 41.89 12.91 -30.31
CA ASN A 252 41.48 13.34 -31.64
C ASN A 252 40.88 12.17 -32.45
N PRO A 253 39.77 12.36 -33.19
CA PRO A 253 39.25 11.33 -34.07
C PRO A 253 40.15 11.14 -35.31
N PRO A 254 40.29 9.90 -35.84
CA PRO A 254 41.09 9.63 -37.02
C PRO A 254 40.49 10.30 -38.26
N GLN A 255 41.32 11.04 -38.99
CA GLN A 255 40.97 11.61 -40.28
C GLN A 255 40.80 10.52 -41.34
N TYR A 256 39.67 10.55 -42.03
CA TYR A 256 39.46 9.81 -43.27
C TYR A 256 40.42 10.31 -44.35
N ARG A 257 41.21 9.39 -44.94
CA ARG A 257 41.85 9.61 -46.23
C ARG A 257 40.96 9.04 -47.34
N GLN A 258 40.70 9.87 -48.33
CA GLN A 258 40.23 9.48 -49.67
C GLN A 258 41.31 8.68 -50.40
#